data_AF-A0A2H9PUY4-F1
#
_entry.id   AF-A0A2H9PUY4-F1
#
_cell.length_a   1.000
_cell.length_b   1.000
_cell.length_c   1.000
_cell.angle_alpha   90.00
_cell.angle_beta   90.00
_cell.angle_gamma   90.00
#
_symmetry.space_group_name_H-M   'P 1'
#
loop_
_entity.id
_entity.type
_entity.pdbx_description
1 polymer ?
#
loop_
_entity_poly.entity_id
_entity_poly.type
_entity_poly.pdbx_seq_one_letter_code
_entity_poly.pdbx_strand_id
1 'polypeptide(L)'
;MIEAIASSKEELKRADHLIYVSLKYTRTVDVIKSIIDRLLNAHAFMVDASIQWAQREKIIAEDAEVPKSPVMKAERLGELFKDNETIVNFLDFYLFLRKVARAGYTAHREYRRHVTMSAMVDGKQIDITIDVIHGYYERSKEFQVFLEEKLSDEEKAQAHEWYVR
;
A
#
# COMPACT_ATOMS: atom_id res chain seq x y z
N MET A 1 -11.13 -2.87 12.64
CA MET A 1 -10.04 -1.99 12.17
C MET A 1 -8.68 -2.65 12.39
N ILE A 2 -8.46 -3.21 13.59
CA ILE A 2 -7.23 -3.92 13.99
C ILE A 2 -6.79 -4.98 12.98
N GLU A 3 -7.68 -5.89 12.59
CA GLU A 3 -7.34 -7.00 11.68
C GLU A 3 -6.79 -6.48 10.35
N ALA A 4 -7.45 -5.49 9.74
CA ALA A 4 -6.99 -4.88 8.50
C ALA A 4 -5.62 -4.20 8.66
N ILE A 5 -5.40 -3.48 9.76
CA ILE A 5 -4.09 -2.86 10.06
C ILE A 5 -3.00 -3.94 10.26
N ALA A 6 -3.31 -5.04 10.94
CA ALA A 6 -2.39 -6.16 11.14
C ALA A 6 -2.04 -6.85 9.81
N SER A 7 -3.04 -7.16 8.98
CA SER A 7 -2.85 -7.75 7.64
C SER A 7 -2.02 -6.85 6.74
N SER A 8 -2.28 -5.54 6.76
CA SER A 8 -1.46 -4.56 6.05
C SER A 8 0.01 -4.63 6.48
N LYS A 9 0.26 -4.66 7.80
CA LYS A 9 1.61 -4.72 8.36
C LYS A 9 2.34 -6.00 7.98
N GLU A 10 1.65 -7.14 7.91
CA GLU A 10 2.25 -8.38 7.42
C GLU A 10 2.70 -8.27 5.97
N GLU A 11 1.87 -7.71 5.09
CA GLU A 11 2.24 -7.52 3.70
C GLU A 11 3.43 -6.55 3.56
N LEU A 12 3.50 -5.51 4.38
CA LEU A 12 4.67 -4.62 4.46
C LEU A 12 5.93 -5.36 4.93
N LYS A 13 5.85 -6.22 5.96
CA LYS A 13 6.99 -7.04 6.40
C LYS A 13 7.49 -7.96 5.27
N ARG A 14 6.58 -8.54 4.48
CA ARG A 14 6.94 -9.37 3.33
C ARG A 14 7.61 -8.54 2.23
N ALA A 15 7.11 -7.32 1.96
CA ALA A 15 7.71 -6.40 1.00
C ALA A 15 9.13 -6.00 1.44
N ASP A 16 9.32 -5.64 2.70
CA ASP A 16 10.63 -5.30 3.29
C ASP A 16 11.64 -6.45 3.13
N HIS A 17 11.20 -7.67 3.42
CA HIS A 17 12.03 -8.86 3.23
C HIS A 17 12.44 -9.05 1.77
N LEU A 18 11.52 -8.89 0.82
CA LEU A 18 11.82 -8.97 -0.61
C LEU A 18 12.84 -7.91 -1.05
N ILE A 19 12.69 -6.67 -0.56
CA ILE A 19 13.64 -5.59 -0.84
C ILE A 19 15.01 -5.94 -0.28
N TYR A 20 15.09 -6.33 0.99
CA TYR A 20 16.36 -6.70 1.65
C TYR A 20 17.10 -7.84 0.92
N VAL A 21 16.37 -8.90 0.54
CA VAL A 21 16.95 -10.02 -0.21
C VAL A 21 17.39 -9.58 -1.62
N SER A 22 16.65 -8.68 -2.26
CA SER A 22 17.00 -8.17 -3.60
C SER A 22 18.30 -7.36 -3.64
N LEU A 23 18.61 -6.65 -2.56
CA LEU A 23 19.88 -5.93 -2.42
C LEU A 23 21.07 -6.89 -2.47
N LYS A 24 20.90 -8.11 -1.96
CA LYS A 24 21.98 -9.08 -1.77
C LYS A 24 22.07 -10.15 -2.86
N TYR A 25 20.96 -10.69 -3.34
CA TYR A 25 20.97 -11.96 -4.08
C TYR A 25 20.11 -11.97 -5.36
N THR A 26 18.90 -11.41 -5.33
CA THR A 26 17.94 -11.56 -6.45
C THR A 26 17.56 -10.23 -7.06
N ARG A 27 18.08 -9.93 -8.25
CA ARG A 27 17.83 -8.67 -8.96
C ARG A 27 17.12 -8.91 -10.28
N THR A 28 15.84 -9.26 -10.20
CA THR A 28 14.97 -9.46 -11.37
C THR A 28 13.76 -8.55 -11.29
N VAL A 29 13.14 -8.30 -12.44
CA VAL A 29 11.89 -7.53 -12.49
C VAL A 29 10.75 -8.26 -11.79
N ASP A 30 10.78 -9.59 -11.74
CA ASP A 30 9.78 -10.38 -10.99
C ASP A 30 9.77 -10.08 -9.49
N VAL A 31 10.93 -9.77 -8.91
CA VAL A 31 11.00 -9.33 -7.51
C VAL A 31 10.34 -7.96 -7.35
N ILE A 32 10.59 -7.02 -8.27
CA ILE A 32 9.95 -5.69 -8.27
C ILE A 32 8.43 -5.84 -8.34
N LYS A 33 7.91 -6.70 -9.24
CA LYS A 33 6.48 -6.98 -9.35
C LYS A 33 5.91 -7.59 -8.07
N SER A 34 6.61 -8.57 -7.52
CA SER A 34 6.21 -9.20 -6.26
C SER A 34 6.10 -8.17 -5.14
N ILE A 35 7.04 -7.22 -5.06
CA ILE A 35 6.98 -6.12 -4.09
C ILE A 35 5.77 -5.22 -4.36
N ILE A 36 5.53 -4.81 -5.62
CA ILE A 36 4.36 -4.00 -5.99
C ILE A 36 3.06 -4.70 -5.58
N ASP A 37 2.94 -6.01 -5.81
CA ASP A 37 1.75 -6.78 -5.42
C ASP A 37 1.56 -6.80 -3.90
N ARG A 38 2.64 -6.96 -3.13
CA ARG A 38 2.60 -6.87 -1.66
C ARG A 38 2.18 -5.47 -1.19
N LEU A 39 2.73 -4.42 -1.80
CA LEU A 39 2.32 -3.05 -1.48
C LEU A 39 0.84 -2.84 -1.82
N LEU A 40 0.36 -3.31 -2.98
CA LEU A 40 -1.05 -3.20 -3.37
C LEU A 40 -2.01 -3.90 -2.39
N ASN A 41 -1.63 -5.09 -1.91
CA ASN A 41 -2.39 -5.80 -0.89
C ASN A 41 -2.40 -5.01 0.43
N ALA A 42 -1.24 -4.51 0.86
CA ALA A 42 -1.15 -3.68 2.06
C ALA A 42 -2.07 -2.45 1.96
N HIS A 43 -2.01 -1.71 0.86
CA HIS A 43 -2.87 -0.55 0.64
C HIS A 43 -4.36 -0.91 0.58
N ALA A 44 -4.72 -2.08 0.03
CA ALA A 44 -6.12 -2.53 0.04
C ALA A 44 -6.63 -2.72 1.47
N PHE A 45 -5.82 -3.33 2.34
CA PHE A 45 -6.16 -3.45 3.77
C PHE A 45 -6.17 -2.08 4.47
N MET A 46 -5.26 -1.17 4.14
CA MET A 46 -5.27 0.21 4.68
C MET A 46 -6.50 1.00 4.24
N VAL A 47 -6.98 0.81 3.01
CA VAL A 47 -8.26 1.37 2.53
C VAL A 47 -9.42 0.82 3.35
N ASP A 48 -9.45 -0.49 3.60
CA ASP A 48 -10.48 -1.11 4.44
C ASP A 48 -10.44 -0.59 5.89
N ALA A 49 -9.25 -0.42 6.46
CA ALA A 49 -9.06 0.19 7.76
C ALA A 49 -9.54 1.65 7.81
N SER A 50 -9.29 2.42 6.73
CA SER A 50 -9.72 3.82 6.62
C SER A 50 -11.24 3.96 6.56
N ILE A 51 -11.93 3.03 5.88
CA ILE A 51 -13.40 2.98 5.85
C ILE A 51 -13.95 2.66 7.24
N GLN A 52 -13.37 1.67 7.92
CA GLN A 52 -13.79 1.29 9.28
C GLN A 52 -13.55 2.43 10.28
N TRP A 53 -12.44 3.16 10.12
CA TRP A 53 -12.19 4.38 10.88
C TRP A 53 -13.27 5.44 10.61
N ALA A 54 -13.62 5.69 9.34
CA ALA A 54 -14.66 6.65 8.98
C ALA A 54 -16.05 6.29 9.54
N GLN A 55 -16.40 5.00 9.58
CA GLN A 55 -17.62 4.50 10.22
C GLN A 55 -17.60 4.75 11.73
N ARG A 56 -16.49 4.44 12.39
CA ARG A 56 -16.32 4.62 13.84
C ARG A 56 -16.42 6.08 14.26
N GLU A 57 -15.82 6.99 13.50
CA GLU A 57 -15.90 8.44 13.73
C GLU A 57 -17.24 9.03 13.27
N LYS A 58 -18.18 8.20 12.79
CA LYS A 58 -19.51 8.59 12.27
C LYS A 58 -19.45 9.61 11.14
N ILE A 59 -18.35 9.62 10.37
CA ILE A 59 -18.19 10.39 9.14
C ILE A 59 -19.11 9.81 8.05
N ILE A 60 -19.25 8.48 8.06
CA ILE A 60 -20.28 7.76 7.31
C ILE A 60 -21.13 6.92 8.27
N ALA A 61 -22.36 6.63 7.86
CA ALA A 61 -23.23 5.73 8.61
C ALA A 61 -22.59 4.33 8.72
N GLU A 62 -22.80 3.67 9.85
CA GLU A 62 -22.23 2.34 10.11
C GLU A 62 -22.74 1.29 9.11
N ASP A 63 -23.97 1.45 8.63
CA ASP A 63 -24.65 0.60 7.64
C ASP A 63 -24.50 1.12 6.20
N ALA A 64 -23.68 2.16 5.97
CA ALA A 64 -23.46 2.71 4.64
C ALA A 64 -22.96 1.60 3.69
N GLU A 65 -23.58 1.51 2.51
CA GLU A 65 -23.19 0.54 1.50
C GLU A 65 -21.77 0.84 1.02
N VAL A 66 -20.81 0.03 1.48
CA VAL A 66 -19.41 0.15 1.07
C VAL A 66 -19.24 -0.57 -0.28
N PRO A 67 -18.71 0.12 -1.30
CA PRO A 67 -18.45 -0.51 -2.59
C PRO A 67 -17.55 -1.75 -2.45
N LYS A 68 -17.82 -2.80 -3.22
CA LYS A 68 -16.99 -4.02 -3.20
C LYS A 68 -15.68 -3.87 -3.98
N SER A 69 -15.69 -3.02 -5.01
CA SER A 69 -14.52 -2.80 -5.87
C SER A 69 -13.47 -1.96 -5.14
N PRO A 70 -12.18 -2.38 -5.13
CA PRO A 70 -11.12 -1.60 -4.48
C PRO A 70 -10.96 -0.18 -5.04
N VAL A 71 -11.24 0.02 -6.33
CA VAL A 71 -11.18 1.36 -6.96
C VAL A 71 -12.30 2.24 -6.43
N MET A 72 -13.53 1.71 -6.39
CA MET A 72 -14.68 2.47 -5.89
C MET A 72 -14.56 2.78 -4.40
N LYS A 73 -13.95 1.88 -3.61
CA LYS A 73 -13.62 2.15 -2.21
C LYS A 73 -12.68 3.36 -2.08
N ALA A 74 -11.63 3.40 -2.90
CA ALA A 74 -10.66 4.49 -2.91
C ALA A 74 -11.30 5.82 -3.36
N GLU A 75 -12.09 5.81 -4.43
CA GLU A 75 -12.83 6.99 -4.90
C GLU A 75 -13.77 7.52 -3.81
N ARG A 76 -14.53 6.63 -3.16
CA ARG A 76 -15.44 7.01 -2.08
C ARG A 76 -14.71 7.62 -0.89
N LEU A 77 -13.58 7.04 -0.47
CA LEU A 77 -12.74 7.63 0.57
C LEU A 77 -12.20 9.00 0.15
N GLY A 78 -11.81 9.17 -1.11
CA GLY A 78 -11.32 10.44 -1.65
C GLY A 78 -12.38 11.55 -1.56
N GLU A 79 -13.65 11.23 -1.82
CA GLU A 79 -14.76 12.17 -1.63
C GLU A 79 -14.97 12.54 -0.16
N LEU A 80 -14.93 11.55 0.74
CA LEU A 80 -15.17 11.72 2.17
C LEU A 80 -14.07 12.52 2.86
N PHE A 81 -12.83 12.32 2.42
CA PHE A 81 -11.63 12.89 3.02
C PHE A 81 -10.91 13.87 2.09
N LYS A 82 -11.65 14.55 1.21
CA LYS A 82 -11.10 15.50 0.22
C LYS A 82 -10.20 16.59 0.82
N ASP A 83 -10.47 16.98 2.06
CA ASP A 83 -9.73 18.02 2.78
C ASP A 83 -8.57 17.46 3.62
N ASN A 84 -8.42 16.13 3.67
CA ASN A 84 -7.33 15.45 4.37
C ASN A 84 -6.24 15.05 3.37
N GLU A 85 -5.22 15.91 3.24
CA GLU A 85 -4.11 15.70 2.30
C GLU A 85 -3.41 14.35 2.49
N THR A 86 -3.25 13.86 3.72
CA THR A 86 -2.60 12.57 3.99
C THR A 86 -3.35 11.42 3.32
N ILE A 87 -4.68 11.42 3.44
CA ILE A 87 -5.53 10.37 2.85
C ILE A 87 -5.59 10.51 1.33
N VAL A 88 -5.77 11.74 0.82
CA VAL A 88 -5.79 11.98 -0.63
C VAL A 88 -4.49 11.53 -1.29
N ASN A 89 -3.34 11.94 -0.73
CA ASN A 89 -2.02 11.54 -1.22
C ASN A 89 -1.79 10.03 -1.17
N PHE A 90 -2.35 9.35 -0.16
CA PHE A 90 -2.29 7.90 -0.06
C PHE A 90 -3.14 7.22 -1.14
N LEU A 91 -4.38 7.69 -1.35
CA LEU A 91 -5.30 7.12 -2.33
C LEU A 91 -4.78 7.32 -3.76
N ASP A 92 -4.24 8.49 -4.06
CA ASP A 92 -3.59 8.77 -5.35
C ASP A 92 -2.42 7.83 -5.60
N PHE A 93 -1.61 7.58 -4.56
CA PHE A 93 -0.49 6.66 -4.64
C PHE A 93 -0.94 5.20 -4.81
N TYR A 94 -2.00 4.79 -4.12
CA TYR A 94 -2.61 3.47 -4.31
C TYR A 94 -3.10 3.28 -5.75
N LEU A 95 -3.84 4.25 -6.29
CA LEU A 95 -4.33 4.21 -7.67
C LEU A 95 -3.17 4.19 -8.67
N PHE A 96 -2.12 4.98 -8.42
CA PHE A 96 -0.89 4.96 -9.19
C PHE A 96 -0.24 3.57 -9.22
N LEU A 97 -0.04 2.93 -8.06
CA LEU A 97 0.51 1.57 -7.99
C LEU A 97 -0.35 0.57 -8.76
N ARG A 98 -1.69 0.70 -8.72
CA ARG A 98 -2.58 -0.17 -9.49
C ARG A 98 -2.41 0.01 -11.00
N LYS A 99 -2.20 1.25 -11.46
CA LYS A 99 -1.90 1.52 -12.87
C LYS A 99 -0.56 0.89 -13.28
N VAL A 100 0.47 1.06 -12.46
CA VAL A 100 1.79 0.45 -12.68
C VAL A 100 1.69 -1.07 -12.78
N ALA A 101 1.00 -1.74 -11.85
CA ALA A 101 0.87 -3.20 -11.84
C ALA A 101 0.13 -3.76 -13.07
N ARG A 102 -0.78 -2.97 -13.66
CA ARG A 102 -1.53 -3.34 -14.86
C ARG A 102 -0.83 -2.96 -16.17
N ALA A 103 0.13 -2.06 -16.12
CA ALA A 103 0.84 -1.60 -17.31
C ALA A 103 1.74 -2.71 -17.87
N GLY A 104 1.84 -2.75 -19.20
CA GLY A 104 2.91 -3.51 -19.86
C GLY A 104 4.26 -2.92 -19.46
N TYR A 105 5.25 -3.79 -19.25
CA TYR A 105 6.59 -3.39 -18.83
C TYR A 105 7.68 -4.06 -19.68
N THR A 106 8.84 -3.40 -19.71
CA THR A 106 10.10 -3.97 -20.20
C THR A 106 11.08 -4.13 -19.05
N ALA A 107 11.90 -5.18 -19.13
CA ALA A 107 12.93 -5.46 -18.15
C ALA A 107 14.29 -5.02 -18.67
N HIS A 108 15.05 -4.33 -17.81
CA HIS A 108 16.41 -3.88 -18.12
C HIS A 108 17.36 -4.27 -16.99
N ARG A 109 18.59 -4.66 -17.38
CA ARG A 109 19.72 -4.89 -16.46
C ARG A 109 19.42 -5.91 -15.36
N GLU A 110 18.66 -6.96 -15.68
CA GLU A 110 18.46 -8.08 -14.77
C GLU A 110 19.79 -8.70 -14.35
N TYR A 111 19.80 -9.28 -13.14
CA TYR A 111 20.97 -9.87 -12.49
C TYR A 111 22.10 -8.86 -12.20
N ARG A 112 21.81 -7.54 -12.25
CA ARG A 112 22.74 -6.45 -11.94
C ARG A 112 22.13 -5.45 -10.95
N ARG A 113 22.98 -4.63 -10.31
CA ARG A 113 22.60 -3.67 -9.24
C ARG A 113 21.48 -2.70 -9.64
N HIS A 114 21.39 -2.37 -10.92
CA HIS A 114 20.42 -1.39 -11.45
C HIS A 114 19.33 -2.06 -12.28
N VAL A 115 18.83 -3.22 -11.82
CA VAL A 115 17.63 -3.82 -12.41
C VAL A 115 16.52 -2.77 -12.44
N THR A 116 15.90 -2.63 -13.60
CA THR A 116 14.91 -1.58 -13.87
C THR A 116 13.73 -2.21 -14.57
N MET A 117 12.55 -2.01 -13.99
CA MET A 117 11.26 -2.27 -14.64
C MET A 117 10.77 -0.95 -15.24
N SER A 118 10.66 -0.88 -16.57
CA SER A 118 10.14 0.30 -17.26
C SER A 118 8.69 0.04 -17.67
N ALA A 119 7.75 0.79 -17.11
CA ALA A 119 6.32 0.64 -17.36
C ALA A 119 5.74 1.89 -18.03
N MET A 120 4.80 1.72 -18.96
CA MET A 120 4.11 2.84 -19.60
C MET A 120 2.79 3.14 -18.88
N VAL A 121 2.72 4.26 -18.17
CA VAL A 121 1.54 4.67 -17.38
C VAL A 121 1.10 6.05 -17.84
N ASP A 122 -0.17 6.19 -18.24
CA ASP A 122 -0.77 7.45 -18.71
C ASP A 122 0.08 8.14 -19.81
N GLY A 123 0.68 7.35 -20.71
CA GLY A 123 1.52 7.84 -21.81
C GLY A 123 2.94 8.28 -21.40
N LYS A 124 3.33 8.05 -20.14
CA LYS A 124 4.67 8.34 -19.61
C LYS A 124 5.39 7.05 -19.26
N GLN A 125 6.67 6.98 -19.61
CA GLN A 125 7.55 5.91 -19.16
C GLN A 125 7.94 6.17 -17.70
N ILE A 126 7.78 5.13 -16.87
CA ILE A 126 8.16 5.13 -15.45
C ILE A 126 9.16 4.02 -15.25
N ASP A 127 10.35 4.39 -14.77
CA ASP A 127 11.42 3.45 -14.47
C ASP A 127 11.44 3.15 -12.97
N ILE A 128 11.23 1.89 -12.62
CA ILE A 128 11.16 1.41 -11.24
C ILE A 128 12.38 0.52 -10.99
N THR A 129 13.29 1.02 -10.16
CA THR A 129 14.46 0.29 -9.65
C THR A 129 14.20 -0.21 -8.23
N ILE A 130 15.17 -0.95 -7.65
CA ILE A 130 15.12 -1.34 -6.24
C ILE A 130 15.09 -0.12 -5.30
N ASP A 131 15.81 0.95 -5.64
CA ASP A 131 15.81 2.18 -4.82
C ASP A 131 14.45 2.89 -4.89
N VAL A 132 13.84 2.94 -6.07
CA VAL A 132 12.51 3.55 -6.28
C VAL A 132 11.44 2.75 -5.53
N ILE A 133 11.43 1.42 -5.65
CA ILE A 133 10.43 0.58 -4.97
C ILE A 133 10.63 0.59 -3.43
N HIS A 134 11.85 0.78 -2.94
CA HIS A 134 12.08 1.03 -1.52
C HIS A 134 11.46 2.36 -1.07
N GLY A 135 11.56 3.42 -1.87
CA GLY A 135 10.84 4.67 -1.61
C GLY A 135 9.32 4.48 -1.58
N TYR A 136 8.77 3.63 -2.44
CA TYR A 136 7.35 3.26 -2.41
C TYR A 136 6.96 2.52 -1.13
N TYR A 137 7.82 1.61 -0.66
CA TYR A 137 7.63 0.93 0.62
C TYR A 137 7.63 1.91 1.81
N GLU A 138 8.59 2.83 1.90
CA GLU A 138 8.63 3.80 3.00
C GLU A 138 7.39 4.71 3.00
N ARG A 139 6.95 5.18 1.84
CA ARG A 139 5.68 5.94 1.73
C ARG A 139 4.47 5.13 2.20
N SER A 140 4.45 3.82 1.92
CA SER A 140 3.36 2.92 2.38
C SER A 140 3.37 2.78 3.90
N LYS A 141 4.57 2.70 4.49
CA LYS A 141 4.79 2.59 5.93
C LYS A 141 4.40 3.86 6.67
N GLU A 142 4.63 5.04 6.10
CA GLU A 142 4.15 6.30 6.69
C GLU A 142 2.62 6.29 6.86
N PHE A 143 1.88 5.82 5.86
CA PHE A 143 0.42 5.72 5.97
C PHE A 143 -0.03 4.63 6.95
N GLN A 144 0.69 3.51 7.02
CA GLN A 144 0.47 2.49 8.04
C GLN A 144 0.55 3.09 9.46
N VAL A 145 1.60 3.88 9.72
CA VAL A 145 1.78 4.55 11.03
C VAL A 145 0.64 5.52 11.30
N PHE A 146 0.27 6.33 10.31
CA PHE A 146 -0.89 7.23 10.42
C PHE A 146 -2.17 6.49 10.85
N LEU A 147 -2.45 5.31 10.29
CA LEU A 147 -3.62 4.51 10.67
C LEU A 147 -3.48 3.87 12.06
N GLU A 148 -2.28 3.41 12.43
CA GLU A 148 -2.01 2.89 13.78
C GLU A 148 -2.23 3.95 14.86
N GLU A 149 -1.91 5.22 14.57
CA GLU A 149 -2.18 6.35 15.48
C GLU A 149 -3.68 6.60 15.68
N LYS A 150 -4.54 6.23 14.72
CA LYS A 150 -6.00 6.34 14.82
C LYS A 150 -6.65 5.21 15.60
N LEU A 151 -5.92 4.18 16.02
CA LEU A 151 -6.46 3.14 16.92
C LEU A 151 -6.70 3.70 18.33
N SER A 152 -7.76 3.24 19.01
CA SER A 152 -7.97 3.50 20.44
C SER A 152 -6.89 2.82 21.29
N ASP A 153 -6.76 3.19 22.55
CA ASP A 153 -5.78 2.58 23.44
C ASP A 153 -6.08 1.09 23.70
N GLU A 154 -7.37 0.69 23.77
CA GLU A 154 -7.74 -0.72 23.84
C GLU A 154 -7.37 -1.46 22.54
N GLU A 155 -7.62 -0.85 21.39
CA GLU A 155 -7.29 -1.44 20.09
C GLU A 155 -5.77 -1.59 19.89
N LYS A 156 -4.98 -0.64 20.39
CA LYS A 156 -3.50 -0.73 20.40
C LYS A 156 -3.01 -1.86 21.28
N ALA A 157 -3.60 -2.04 22.46
CA ALA A 157 -3.27 -3.16 23.34
C ALA A 157 -3.58 -4.51 22.67
N GLN A 158 -4.73 -4.63 22.02
CA GLN A 158 -5.14 -5.83 21.29
C GLN A 158 -4.28 -6.08 20.03
N ALA A 159 -3.89 -5.02 19.32
CA ALA A 159 -2.95 -5.13 18.20
C ALA A 159 -1.56 -5.60 18.66
N HIS A 160 -1.11 -5.18 19.85
CA HIS A 160 0.16 -5.63 20.42
C HIS A 160 0.17 -7.15 20.67
N GLU A 161 -0.92 -7.73 21.15
CA GLU A 161 -1.04 -9.18 21.29
C GLU A 161 -0.94 -9.92 19.96
N TRP A 162 -1.51 -9.34 18.89
CA TRP A 162 -1.37 -9.84 17.52
C TRP A 162 0.07 -9.75 17.01
N TYR A 163 0.84 -8.76 17.44
CA TYR A 163 2.24 -8.58 17.01
C TYR A 163 3.25 -9.46 17.75
N VAL A 164 2.89 -9.97 18.93
CA VAL A 164 3.75 -10.80 19.77
C VAL A 164 3.53 -12.30 19.54
N ARG A 165 2.41 -12.68 18.92
CA ARG A 165 2.16 -14.06 18.45
C ARG A 165 2.92 -14.37 17.17
#